data_AF-A0A7C4C920-F1
#
_entry.id   AF-A0A7C4C920-F1
#
_cell.length_a   1.000
_cell.length_b   1.000
_cell.length_c   1.000
_cell.angle_alpha   90.00
_cell.angle_beta   90.00
_cell.angle_gamma   90.00
#
_symmetry.space_group_name_H-M   'P 1'
#
loop_
_entity.id
_entity.type
_entity.pdbx_description
1 polymer ?
#
loop_
_entity_poly.entity_id
_entity_poly.type
_entity_poly.pdbx_seq_one_letter_code
_entity_poly.pdbx_strand_id
1 'polypeptide(L)'
;MPRSRAVFRLAAVLFLSTLAAAETRTFQNGRVVTPYPTTWPDEQYAYYGLRESALATCYAMAENVFAVTQGGVDSPLVFEDVDLESLQVARLARPAYDGRPSVRMLGCGKAISNTRVSILDDRGHPL
;
A
#
# COMPACT_ATOMS: atom_id res chain seq x y z
N MET A 1 -4.07 37.55 -22.49
CA MET A 1 -4.34 36.17 -22.05
C MET A 1 -3.20 35.68 -21.17
N PRO A 2 -3.37 35.53 -19.84
CA PRO A 2 -2.34 34.97 -18.97
C PRO A 2 -2.53 33.45 -18.84
N ARG A 3 -1.45 32.69 -19.07
CA ARG A 3 -1.39 31.24 -18.85
C ARG A 3 -1.37 30.96 -17.34
N SER A 4 -2.35 30.19 -16.85
CA SER A 4 -2.38 29.73 -15.46
C SER A 4 -1.23 28.73 -15.21
N ARG A 5 -0.45 28.98 -14.16
CA ARG A 5 0.52 28.02 -13.65
C ARG A 5 -0.22 27.03 -12.76
N ALA A 6 -0.40 25.79 -13.21
CA ALA A 6 -0.90 24.71 -12.38
C ALA A 6 0.14 24.40 -11.30
N VAL A 7 -0.19 24.69 -10.05
CA VAL A 7 0.62 24.34 -8.89
C VAL A 7 0.29 22.89 -8.51
N PHE A 8 1.13 21.94 -8.95
CA PHE A 8 1.09 20.58 -8.42
C PHE A 8 1.70 20.59 -7.02
N ARG A 9 0.86 20.37 -6.00
CA ARG A 9 1.32 20.17 -4.63
C ARG A 9 1.67 18.69 -4.46
N LEU A 10 2.96 18.38 -4.45
CA LEU A 10 3.49 17.07 -4.11
C LEU A 10 3.37 16.89 -2.59
N ALA A 11 2.55 15.94 -2.14
CA ALA A 11 2.54 15.51 -0.74
C ALA A 11 3.61 14.42 -0.59
N ALA A 12 4.75 14.76 0.00
CA ALA A 12 5.77 13.80 0.40
C ALA A 12 5.45 13.28 1.81
N VAL A 13 5.20 11.98 1.94
CA VAL A 13 5.06 11.31 3.24
C VAL A 13 6.47 10.91 3.69
N LEU A 14 6.99 11.58 4.73
CA LEU A 14 8.25 11.22 5.37
C LEU A 14 8.00 10.03 6.33
N PHE A 15 8.63 8.89 6.07
CA PHE A 15 8.68 7.77 7.03
C PHE A 15 9.90 7.98 7.95
N LEU A 16 9.65 8.22 9.24
CA LEU A 16 10.67 8.14 10.30
C LEU A 16 10.48 6.81 11.03
N SER A 17 11.42 5.88 10.89
CA SER A 17 11.41 4.61 11.61
C SER A 17 12.19 4.72 12.91
N THR A 18 11.49 4.61 14.05
CA THR A 18 12.10 4.19 15.33
C THR A 18 11.21 3.14 15.97
N LEU A 19 11.84 2.03 16.32
CA LEU A 19 11.31 0.81 16.94
C LEU A 19 10.44 1.11 18.19
N ALA A 20 9.12 1.06 18.03
CA ALA A 20 8.12 0.69 19.04
C ALA A 20 6.75 0.82 18.37
N ALA A 21 6.01 -0.29 18.23
CA ALA A 21 4.62 -0.33 17.75
C ALA A 21 4.28 0.79 16.75
N ALA A 22 4.78 0.66 15.51
CA ALA A 22 4.55 1.66 14.46
C ALA A 22 3.07 1.66 14.08
N GLU A 23 2.27 2.41 14.83
CA GLU A 23 0.93 2.81 14.41
C GLU A 23 1.13 3.87 13.33
N THR A 24 0.95 3.49 12.06
CA THR A 24 0.99 4.40 10.93
C THR A 24 -0.18 5.38 11.07
N ARG A 25 0.07 6.55 11.65
CA ARG A 25 -0.89 7.65 11.72
C ARG A 25 -0.68 8.56 10.53
N THR A 26 -1.62 8.56 9.59
CA THR A 26 -1.61 9.53 8.49
C THR A 26 -2.10 10.86 9.04
N PHE A 27 -1.27 11.90 8.96
CA PHE A 27 -1.63 13.25 9.38
C PHE A 27 -1.91 14.12 8.16
N GLN A 28 -3.09 14.74 8.10
CA GLN A 28 -3.41 15.76 7.10
C GLN A 28 -3.99 16.99 7.82
N ASN A 29 -3.38 18.16 7.60
CA ASN A 29 -3.73 19.42 8.29
C ASN A 29 -3.79 19.32 9.83
N GLY A 30 -2.85 18.59 10.45
CA GLY A 30 -2.74 18.50 11.91
C GLY A 30 -3.79 17.60 12.59
N ARG A 31 -4.59 16.85 11.82
CA ARG A 31 -5.54 15.86 12.34
C ARG A 31 -5.06 14.43 12.04
N VAL A 32 -5.21 13.56 13.04
CA VAL A 32 -4.98 12.11 12.92
C VAL A 32 -6.11 11.52 12.06
N VAL A 33 -5.75 10.83 10.98
CA VAL A 33 -6.67 10.07 10.13
C VAL A 33 -6.28 8.59 10.25
N THR A 34 -6.66 7.97 11.35
CA THR A 34 -6.65 6.51 11.58
C THR A 34 -7.79 6.15 12.55
N PRO A 35 -8.33 4.91 12.52
CA PRO A 35 -7.69 3.67 12.08
C PRO A 35 -7.87 3.37 10.59
N TYR A 36 -7.08 2.43 10.07
CA TYR A 36 -7.29 1.79 8.77
C TYR A 36 -8.78 1.67 8.50
N PRO A 37 -9.33 2.36 7.50
CA PRO A 37 -10.73 2.18 7.23
C PRO A 37 -10.86 0.77 6.62
N THR A 38 -11.66 -0.08 7.26
CA THR A 38 -12.14 -1.34 6.66
C THR A 38 -12.97 -1.08 5.40
N THR A 39 -13.35 0.18 5.20
CA THR A 39 -13.95 0.71 3.98
C THR A 39 -12.91 1.52 3.21
N TRP A 40 -12.74 1.18 1.94
CA TRP A 40 -11.91 1.91 0.98
C TRP A 40 -12.27 3.42 0.98
N PRO A 41 -11.32 4.35 0.74
CA PRO A 41 -11.55 5.79 0.89
C PRO A 41 -12.33 6.36 -0.31
N ASP A 42 -13.52 5.85 -0.58
CA ASP A 42 -14.29 6.27 -1.75
C ASP A 42 -15.42 7.23 -1.40
N GLU A 43 -16.21 6.99 -0.35
CA GLU A 43 -17.41 7.82 -0.15
C GLU A 43 -17.11 9.20 0.45
N GLN A 44 -16.20 9.29 1.43
CA GLN A 44 -16.02 10.54 2.18
C GLN A 44 -15.25 11.62 1.39
N TYR A 45 -14.38 11.22 0.46
CA TYR A 45 -13.49 12.13 -0.25
C TYR A 45 -13.86 12.33 -1.73
N ALA A 46 -14.77 11.52 -2.28
CA ALA A 46 -15.33 11.74 -3.61
C ALA A 46 -15.96 13.13 -3.74
N TYR A 47 -16.61 13.64 -2.69
CA TYR A 47 -17.18 15.01 -2.67
C TYR A 47 -16.12 16.09 -2.94
N TYR A 48 -14.87 15.87 -2.50
CA TYR A 48 -13.76 16.81 -2.72
C TYR A 48 -13.02 16.55 -4.04
N GLY A 49 -13.50 15.63 -4.88
CA GLY A 49 -12.92 15.31 -6.18
C GLY A 49 -11.70 14.39 -6.12
N LEU A 50 -11.47 13.69 -5.00
CA LEU A 50 -10.47 12.62 -4.96
C LEU A 50 -10.91 11.51 -5.93
N ARG A 51 -10.00 11.15 -6.84
CA ARG A 51 -10.20 10.05 -7.78
C ARG A 51 -9.44 8.85 -7.26
N GLU A 52 -10.03 7.67 -7.32
CA GLU A 52 -9.35 6.42 -6.97
C GLU A 52 -8.05 6.25 -7.79
N SER A 53 -8.06 6.65 -9.07
CA SER A 53 -6.89 6.64 -9.95
C SER A 53 -5.76 7.59 -9.53
N ALA A 54 -5.96 8.43 -8.51
CA ALA A 54 -4.92 9.27 -7.94
C ALA A 54 -4.19 8.58 -6.76
N LEU A 55 -4.66 7.40 -6.34
CA LEU A 55 -4.05 6.62 -5.27
C LEU A 55 -2.91 5.77 -5.80
N ALA A 56 -1.80 5.75 -5.08
CA ALA A 56 -0.66 4.89 -5.34
C ALA A 56 -0.25 4.15 -4.07
N THR A 57 0.25 2.94 -4.23
CA THR A 57 0.79 2.12 -3.14
C THR A 57 2.27 1.89 -3.35
N CYS A 58 2.97 1.65 -2.24
CA CYS A 58 4.37 1.27 -2.27
C CYS A 58 4.71 0.41 -1.06
N TYR A 59 5.78 -0.37 -1.20
CA TYR A 59 6.53 -0.91 -0.08
C TYR A 59 7.84 -0.14 0.04
N ALA A 60 8.23 0.25 1.25
CA ALA A 60 9.42 1.07 1.49
C ALA A 60 10.09 0.69 2.81
N MET A 61 11.39 0.94 2.89
CA MET A 61 12.24 0.71 4.06
C MET A 61 13.30 1.81 4.16
N ALA A 62 13.76 2.13 5.36
CA ALA A 62 14.79 3.16 5.56
C ALA A 62 16.12 2.77 4.89
N GLU A 63 16.43 1.48 4.91
CA GLU A 63 17.63 0.86 4.34
C GLU A 63 17.70 1.01 2.82
N ASN A 64 16.55 1.13 2.16
CA ASN A 64 16.49 1.39 0.71
C ASN A 64 16.25 2.88 0.37
N VAL A 65 16.26 3.76 1.38
CA VAL A 65 16.12 5.23 1.30
C VAL A 65 14.75 5.72 0.77
N PHE A 66 14.06 4.90 -0.01
CA PHE A 66 12.79 5.21 -0.68
C PHE A 66 11.96 3.93 -0.93
N ALA A 67 10.95 4.02 -1.79
CA ALA A 67 10.14 2.90 -2.24
C ALA A 67 10.98 1.81 -2.93
N VAL A 68 10.66 0.56 -2.61
CA VAL A 68 11.18 -0.67 -3.24
C VAL A 68 10.23 -1.11 -4.35
N THR A 69 8.93 -1.00 -4.11
CA THR A 69 7.87 -1.31 -5.08
C THR A 69 6.90 -0.15 -5.23
N GLN A 70 6.22 -0.09 -6.36
CA GLN A 70 5.19 0.92 -6.62
C GLN A 70 4.03 0.35 -7.45
N GLY A 71 2.80 0.67 -7.04
CA GLY A 71 1.54 0.31 -7.71
C GLY A 71 0.57 1.50 -7.74
N GLY A 72 -0.50 1.40 -8.53
CA GLY A 72 -1.53 2.45 -8.61
C GLY A 72 -1.22 3.63 -9.55
N VAL A 73 0.02 3.73 -10.06
CA VAL A 73 0.43 4.86 -10.93
C VAL A 73 -0.05 4.65 -12.37
N ASP A 74 0.37 3.54 -12.98
CA ASP A 74 0.06 3.22 -14.38
C ASP A 74 -1.06 2.19 -14.52
N SER A 75 -1.53 1.65 -13.39
CA SER A 75 -2.58 0.64 -13.32
C SER A 75 -3.44 0.86 -12.07
N PRO A 76 -4.68 0.38 -12.03
CA PRO A 76 -5.49 0.38 -10.81
C PRO A 76 -4.79 -0.32 -9.64
N LEU A 77 -5.24 0.00 -8.43
CA LEU A 77 -4.81 -0.71 -7.23
C LEU A 77 -5.34 -2.14 -7.24
N VAL A 78 -4.49 -3.07 -6.79
CA VAL A 78 -4.79 -4.50 -6.80
C VAL A 78 -5.09 -4.94 -5.38
N PHE A 79 -6.17 -5.68 -5.23
CA PHE A 79 -6.53 -6.35 -3.98
C PHE A 79 -6.67 -7.83 -4.25
N GLU A 80 -6.30 -8.63 -3.26
CA GLU A 80 -6.49 -10.07 -3.30
C GLU A 80 -7.09 -10.52 -1.98
N ASP A 81 -8.17 -11.30 -2.05
CA ASP A 81 -8.70 -11.99 -0.89
C ASP A 81 -8.00 -13.35 -0.77
N VAL A 82 -7.28 -13.54 0.33
CA VAL A 82 -6.44 -14.72 0.58
C VAL A 82 -7.07 -15.59 1.65
N ASP A 83 -7.13 -16.90 1.45
CA ASP A 83 -7.65 -17.86 2.43
C ASP A 83 -6.84 -17.79 3.75
N LEU A 84 -7.54 -17.52 4.86
CA LEU A 84 -6.90 -17.25 6.15
C LEU A 84 -6.14 -18.47 6.69
N GLU A 85 -6.73 -19.66 6.57
CA GLU A 85 -6.14 -20.90 7.07
C GLU A 85 -4.88 -21.28 6.29
N SER A 86 -4.93 -21.22 4.95
CA SER A 86 -3.77 -21.46 4.09
C SER A 86 -2.62 -20.49 4.41
N LEU A 87 -2.95 -19.21 4.64
CA LEU A 87 -1.96 -18.20 4.98
C LEU A 87 -1.33 -18.44 6.36
N GLN A 88 -2.13 -18.66 7.40
CA GLN A 88 -1.64 -18.73 8.78
C GLN A 88 -1.02 -20.07 9.15
N VAL A 89 -1.59 -21.17 8.65
CA VAL A 89 -1.18 -22.53 9.02
C VAL A 89 -0.21 -23.09 7.99
N ALA A 90 -0.59 -23.07 6.70
CA ALA A 90 0.22 -23.65 5.63
C ALA A 90 1.33 -22.70 5.13
N ARG A 91 1.31 -21.42 5.55
CA ARG A 91 2.24 -20.37 5.10
C ARG A 91 2.22 -20.18 3.57
N LEU A 92 1.05 -20.33 2.96
CA LEU A 92 0.85 -20.17 1.52
C LEU A 92 -0.28 -19.19 1.25
N ALA A 93 -0.02 -18.15 0.45
CA ALA A 93 -1.04 -17.26 -0.06
C ALA A 93 -1.83 -17.97 -1.17
N ARG A 94 -3.03 -18.44 -0.85
CA ARG A 94 -3.97 -19.03 -1.81
C ARG A 94 -5.18 -18.12 -1.97
N PRO A 95 -5.80 -18.07 -3.18
CA PRO A 95 -7.07 -17.39 -3.35
C PRO A 95 -8.10 -17.86 -2.33
N ALA A 96 -8.93 -16.93 -1.85
CA ALA A 96 -10.02 -17.24 -0.92
C ALA A 96 -11.00 -18.29 -1.49
N TYR A 97 -11.55 -19.11 -0.60
CA TYR A 97 -12.60 -20.07 -0.92
C TYR A 97 -13.94 -19.60 -0.36
N ASP A 98 -15.02 -19.88 -1.08
CA ASP A 98 -16.37 -19.55 -0.63
C ASP A 98 -16.70 -20.22 0.72
N GLY A 99 -17.29 -19.44 1.62
CA GLY A 99 -17.70 -19.90 2.95
C GLY A 99 -16.55 -20.10 3.94
N ARG A 100 -15.30 -19.74 3.59
CA ARG A 100 -14.15 -19.76 4.50
C ARG A 100 -13.69 -18.35 4.86
N PRO A 101 -13.09 -18.15 6.06
CA PRO A 101 -12.48 -16.88 6.41
C PRO A 101 -11.35 -16.50 5.44
N SER A 102 -11.30 -15.23 5.06
CA SER A 102 -10.26 -14.67 4.20
C SER A 102 -9.70 -13.37 4.77
N VAL A 103 -8.53 -12.99 4.27
CA VAL A 103 -7.88 -11.69 4.54
C VAL A 103 -7.74 -10.95 3.22
N ARG A 104 -8.28 -9.72 3.17
CA ARG A 104 -8.06 -8.82 2.05
C ARG A 104 -6.67 -8.20 2.13
N MET A 105 -5.84 -8.45 1.14
CA MET A 105 -4.49 -7.89 1.01
C MET A 105 -4.45 -6.81 -0.06
N LEU A 106 -3.71 -5.74 0.22
CA LEU A 106 -3.44 -4.65 -0.73
C LEU A 106 -2.10 -4.90 -1.42
N GLY A 107 -2.12 -4.90 -2.76
CA GLY A 107 -0.91 -5.00 -3.57
C GLY A 107 -0.04 -3.74 -3.44
N CYS A 108 1.26 -3.94 -3.23
CA CYS A 108 2.26 -2.88 -3.19
C CYS A 108 2.93 -2.61 -4.55
N GLY A 109 2.45 -3.26 -5.62
CA GLY A 109 2.94 -3.11 -6.98
C GLY A 109 4.25 -3.85 -7.27
N LYS A 110 4.94 -3.46 -8.35
CA LYS A 110 6.15 -4.12 -8.84
C LYS A 110 7.40 -3.44 -8.30
N ALA A 111 8.51 -4.18 -8.27
CA ALA A 111 9.83 -3.61 -8.01
C ALA A 111 10.10 -2.44 -8.96
N ILE A 112 10.58 -1.33 -8.41
CA ILE A 112 10.98 -0.18 -9.23
C ILE A 112 12.27 -0.51 -10.01
N SER A 113 12.56 0.27 -11.05
CA SER A 113 13.74 0.08 -11.89
C SER A 113 15.02 -0.04 -11.06
N ASN A 114 15.89 -0.99 -11.44
CA ASN A 114 17.14 -1.31 -10.75
C ASN A 114 17.00 -1.86 -9.32
N THR A 115 15.79 -2.23 -8.89
CA THR A 115 15.54 -2.92 -7.63
C THR A 115 15.15 -4.38 -7.90
N ARG A 116 15.56 -5.29 -7.01
CA ARG A 116 15.15 -6.70 -7.05
C ARG A 116 14.50 -7.08 -5.73
N VAL A 117 13.41 -7.82 -5.84
CA VAL A 117 12.67 -8.40 -4.71
C VAL A 117 12.64 -9.90 -4.90
N SER A 118 12.90 -10.65 -3.84
CA SER A 118 12.78 -12.10 -3.81
C SER A 118 12.13 -12.50 -2.50
N ILE A 119 11.25 -13.49 -2.54
CA ILE A 119 10.75 -14.15 -1.34
C ILE A 119 11.65 -15.36 -1.12
N LEU A 120 12.13 -15.53 0.12
CA LEU A 120 13.07 -16.58 0.48
C LEU A 120 12.44 -17.50 1.53
N ASP A 121 12.82 -18.77 1.50
CA ASP A 121 12.53 -19.74 2.55
C ASP A 121 13.39 -19.51 3.80
N ASP A 122 13.15 -20.32 4.83
CA ASP A 122 13.88 -20.25 6.11
C ASP A 122 15.40 -20.56 5.97
N ARG A 123 15.84 -21.09 4.82
CA ARG A 123 17.25 -21.37 4.49
C ARG A 123 17.86 -20.32 3.57
N GLY A 124 17.10 -19.30 3.18
CA GLY A 124 17.55 -18.24 2.29
C GLY A 124 17.50 -18.59 0.80
N HIS A 125 16.84 -19.69 0.42
CA HIS A 125 16.63 -20.03 -0.98
C HIS A 125 15.37 -19.33 -1.52
N PRO A 126 15.36 -18.89 -2.79
CA PRO A 126 14.14 -18.37 -3.41
C PRO A 126 13.00 -19.39 -3.36
N LEU A 127 11.81 -18.93 -2.95
CA LEU A 127 10.55 -19.68 -3.04
C LEU A 127 10.03 -19.74 -4.47
#